data_AF-A0A5B6WE99-F1
#
_entry.id   AF-A0A5B6WE99-F1
#
_cell.length_a   1.000
_cell.length_b   1.000
_cell.length_c   1.000
_cell.angle_alpha   90.00
_cell.angle_beta   90.00
_cell.angle_gamma   90.00
#
_symmetry.space_group_name_H-M   'P 1'
#
loop_
_entity.id
_entity.type
_entity.pdbx_description
1 polymer ?
#
loop_
_entity_poly.entity_id
_entity_poly.type
_entity_poly.pdbx_seq_one_letter_code
_entity_poly.pdbx_strand_id
1 'polypeptide(L)'
;MELQTLIGAILISPNGYHYPFTSKLDFDCTSNMAEYGACIVGIRAAIEHKIKALEVYGDSTLETRYPKLINYRRLVLELIEEFDDITFHYLPRYENQMADALATLASMI
;
A
#
# COMPACT_ATOMS: atom_id res chain seq x y z
N MET A 1 18.68 17.96 4.04
CA MET A 1 17.26 17.82 3.67
C MET A 1 17.04 16.32 3.52
N GLU A 2 16.57 15.68 4.58
CA GLU A 2 16.28 14.24 4.57
C GLU A 2 14.99 14.05 3.77
N LEU A 3 15.02 13.22 2.71
CA LEU A 3 13.84 12.90 1.92
C LEU A 3 13.03 11.86 2.71
N GLN A 4 12.18 12.32 3.63
CA GLN A 4 11.22 11.43 4.29
C GLN A 4 10.25 10.87 3.25
N THR A 5 10.23 9.55 3.10
CA THR A 5 9.27 8.90 2.19
C THR A 5 7.99 8.61 2.95
N LEU A 6 6.88 9.12 2.43
CA LEU A 6 5.56 8.91 3.00
C LEU A 6 4.69 8.07 2.09
N ILE A 7 3.91 7.23 2.73
CA ILE A 7 3.12 6.18 2.13
C ILE A 7 1.64 6.48 2.38
N GLY A 8 0.80 6.30 1.36
CA GLY A 8 -0.65 6.43 1.45
C GLY A 8 -1.36 5.16 0.96
N ALA A 9 -2.43 4.77 1.65
CA ALA A 9 -3.37 3.74 1.22
C ALA A 9 -4.81 4.19 1.51
N ILE A 10 -5.77 3.73 0.73
CA ILE A 10 -7.20 4.03 0.95
C ILE A 10 -7.95 2.72 0.93
N LEU A 11 -8.70 2.42 1.99
CA LEU A 11 -9.73 1.39 1.94
C LEU A 11 -11.04 2.01 1.48
N ILE A 12 -11.66 1.39 0.48
CA ILE A 12 -12.95 1.81 -0.06
C ILE A 12 -13.96 0.71 0.24
N SER A 13 -15.01 1.05 0.98
CA SER A 13 -16.10 0.09 1.24
C SER A 13 -16.97 -0.12 0.00
N PRO A 14 -17.74 -1.22 -0.10
CA PRO A 14 -18.71 -1.42 -1.19
C PRO A 14 -19.74 -0.29 -1.33
N ASN A 15 -20.00 0.46 -0.25
CA ASN A 15 -20.91 1.59 -0.22
C ASN A 15 -20.24 2.93 -0.63
N GLY A 16 -18.95 2.89 -1.01
CA GLY A 16 -18.20 4.08 -1.45
C GLY A 16 -17.62 4.93 -0.31
N TYR A 17 -17.67 4.50 0.95
CA TYR A 17 -16.95 5.19 2.03
C TYR A 17 -15.44 4.98 1.93
N HIS A 18 -14.68 6.06 2.08
CA HIS A 18 -13.22 6.07 1.99
C HIS A 18 -12.60 6.17 3.39
N TYR A 19 -11.62 5.32 3.66
CA TYR A 19 -10.84 5.31 4.89
C TYR A 19 -9.35 5.49 4.51
N PRO A 20 -8.82 6.71 4.56
CA PRO A 20 -7.42 6.97 4.20
C PRO A 20 -6.47 6.60 5.34
N PHE A 21 -5.31 6.06 4.96
CA PHE A 21 -4.23 5.68 5.85
C PHE A 21 -2.92 6.26 5.32
N THR A 22 -2.08 6.74 6.24
CA THR A 22 -0.75 7.24 5.91
C THR A 22 0.27 6.72 6.90
N SER A 23 1.48 6.40 6.42
CA SER A 23 2.60 6.02 7.29
C SER A 23 3.89 6.72 6.86
N LYS A 24 4.72 7.05 7.85
CA LYS A 24 6.07 7.60 7.65
C LYS A 24 7.06 6.44 7.56
N LEU A 25 7.96 6.48 6.57
CA LEU A 25 9.13 5.62 6.55
C LEU A 25 10.33 6.42 7.03
N ASP A 26 11.03 5.87 8.03
CA ASP A 26 12.20 6.51 8.64
C ASP A 26 13.49 6.28 7.83
N PHE A 27 13.39 5.98 6.53
CA PHE A 27 14.54 5.72 5.66
C PHE A 27 14.24 6.09 4.20
N ASP A 28 15.31 6.40 3.45
CA ASP A 28 15.23 6.67 2.01
C ASP A 28 14.74 5.42 1.27
N CYS A 29 13.60 5.55 0.60
CA CYS A 29 13.00 4.47 -0.18
C CYS A 29 13.18 4.70 -1.69
N THR A 30 13.34 3.59 -2.42
CA THR A 30 13.06 3.58 -3.86
C THR A 30 11.54 3.55 -4.08
N SER A 31 11.04 3.99 -5.25
CA SER A 31 9.58 4.00 -5.55
C SER A 31 8.92 2.66 -5.21
N ASN A 32 9.57 1.55 -5.58
CA ASN A 32 9.06 0.20 -5.32
C ASN A 32 8.96 -0.11 -3.81
N MET A 33 9.88 0.39 -2.98
CA MET A 33 9.83 0.16 -1.52
C MET A 33 8.70 0.95 -0.86
N ALA A 34 8.39 2.15 -1.37
CA ALA A 34 7.26 2.94 -0.90
C ALA A 34 5.93 2.24 -1.22
N GLU A 35 5.79 1.71 -2.44
CA GLU A 35 4.60 0.98 -2.88
C GLU A 35 4.37 -0.32 -2.09
N TYR A 36 5.44 -1.09 -1.82
CA TYR A 36 5.33 -2.27 -0.95
C TYR A 36 4.88 -1.89 0.46
N GLY A 37 5.43 -0.81 1.01
CA GLY A 37 4.99 -0.32 2.31
C GLY A 37 3.53 0.15 2.30
N ALA A 38 3.06 0.80 1.21
CA ALA A 38 1.67 1.19 1.01
C ALA A 38 0.73 0.00 1.06
N CYS A 39 1.08 -1.03 0.30
CA CYS A 39 0.35 -2.28 0.26
C CYS A 39 0.27 -2.92 1.66
N ILE A 40 1.39 -3.01 2.39
CA ILE A 40 1.42 -3.60 3.74
C ILE A 40 0.58 -2.79 4.74
N VAL A 41 0.66 -1.46 4.70
CA VAL A 41 -0.15 -0.59 5.58
C VAL A 41 -1.63 -0.77 5.29
N GLY A 42 -2.02 -0.77 4.01
CA GLY A 42 -3.40 -1.00 3.59
C GLY A 42 -3.94 -2.38 4.00
N ILE A 43 -3.16 -3.44 3.79
CA ILE A 43 -3.54 -4.81 4.16
C ILE A 43 -3.68 -4.94 5.68
N ARG A 44 -2.75 -4.37 6.47
CA ARG A 44 -2.84 -4.40 7.94
C ARG A 44 -4.07 -3.67 8.45
N ALA A 45 -4.39 -2.51 7.89
CA ALA A 45 -5.61 -1.79 8.24
C ALA A 45 -6.85 -2.66 7.94
N ALA A 46 -6.89 -3.34 6.80
CA ALA A 46 -7.99 -4.23 6.45
C ALA A 46 -8.14 -5.40 7.45
N ILE A 47 -7.02 -5.98 7.90
CA ILE A 47 -7.00 -7.03 8.94
C ILE A 47 -7.54 -6.48 10.27
N GLU A 48 -7.10 -5.29 10.70
CA GLU A 48 -7.58 -4.63 11.92
C GLU A 48 -9.09 -4.37 11.87
N HIS A 49 -9.61 -4.06 10.68
CA HIS A 49 -11.04 -3.92 10.42
C HIS A 49 -11.78 -5.25 10.20
N LYS A 50 -11.10 -6.39 10.38
CA LYS A 50 -11.66 -7.75 10.22
C LYS A 50 -12.28 -7.98 8.84
N ILE A 51 -11.76 -7.33 7.81
CA ILE A 51 -12.16 -7.55 6.42
C ILE A 51 -11.67 -8.94 6.00
N LYS A 52 -12.52 -9.70 5.30
CA LYS A 52 -12.22 -11.07 4.85
C LYS A 52 -12.10 -11.23 3.34
N ALA A 53 -12.60 -10.27 2.57
CA ALA A 53 -12.41 -10.19 1.12
C ALA A 53 -11.85 -8.81 0.77
N LEU A 54 -10.73 -8.77 0.03
CA LEU A 54 -10.03 -7.52 -0.29
C LEU A 54 -9.56 -7.47 -1.75
N GLU A 55 -9.85 -6.37 -2.44
CA GLU A 55 -9.25 -6.07 -3.74
C GLU A 55 -8.19 -4.98 -3.56
N VAL A 56 -6.95 -5.27 -3.95
CA VAL A 56 -5.82 -4.35 -3.82
C VAL A 56 -5.47 -3.77 -5.18
N TYR A 57 -5.49 -2.44 -5.29
CA TYR A 57 -5.16 -1.72 -6.51
C TYR A 57 -3.85 -0.95 -6.33
N GLY A 58 -2.92 -1.07 -7.28
CA GLY A 58 -1.64 -0.36 -7.27
C GLY A 58 -1.14 -0.06 -8.68
N ASP A 59 -0.37 1.02 -8.83
CA ASP A 59 0.14 1.52 -10.11
C ASP A 59 1.51 0.99 -10.51
N SER A 60 2.06 0.12 -9.67
CA SER A 60 3.19 -0.72 -10.03
C SER A 60 2.79 -2.18 -10.08
N THR A 61 3.37 -2.89 -11.04
CA THR A 61 3.48 -4.34 -10.93
C THR A 61 4.43 -4.59 -9.77
N LEU A 62 3.99 -5.26 -8.70
CA LEU A 62 4.80 -5.69 -7.55
C LEU A 62 5.86 -6.74 -7.98
N GLU A 63 6.73 -6.36 -8.92
CA GLU A 63 7.75 -7.19 -9.53
C GLU A 63 9.03 -7.16 -8.70
N THR A 64 9.33 -8.33 -8.15
CA THR A 64 10.41 -8.56 -7.21
C THR A 64 11.76 -8.66 -7.93
N ARG A 65 12.39 -7.53 -8.22
CA ARG A 65 13.74 -7.50 -8.81
C ARG A 65 14.87 -7.16 -7.84
N TYR A 66 14.58 -6.93 -6.55
CA TYR A 66 15.60 -6.57 -5.55
C TYR A 66 15.64 -7.54 -4.35
N PRO A 67 16.82 -7.98 -3.89
CA PRO A 67 16.97 -8.88 -2.74
C PRO A 67 16.35 -8.34 -1.45
N LYS A 68 16.40 -7.01 -1.23
CA LYS A 68 15.78 -6.35 -0.07
C LYS A 68 14.25 -6.44 -0.08
N LEU A 69 13.63 -6.64 -1.24
CA LEU A 69 12.18 -6.80 -1.40
C LEU A 69 11.69 -8.22 -1.09
N ILE A 70 12.60 -9.20 -0.93
CA ILE A 70 12.23 -10.58 -0.55
C ILE A 70 11.54 -10.59 0.82
N ASN A 71 12.01 -9.77 1.77
CA ASN A 71 11.40 -9.67 3.09
C ASN A 71 10.01 -9.04 3.05
N TYR A 72 9.82 -7.98 2.25
CA TYR A 72 8.51 -7.35 2.07
C TYR A 72 7.52 -8.28 1.38
N ARG A 73 7.98 -9.02 0.35
CA ARG A 73 7.17 -10.05 -0.31
C ARG A 73 6.72 -11.12 0.68
N ARG A 74 7.64 -11.64 1.51
CA ARG A 74 7.31 -12.66 2.51
C ARG A 74 6.25 -12.14 3.47
N LEU A 75 6.40 -10.92 3.97
CA LEU A 75 5.43 -10.30 4.86
C LEU A 75 4.05 -10.14 4.18
N VAL A 76 4.00 -9.68 2.93
CA VAL A 76 2.73 -9.58 2.19
C VAL A 76 2.08 -10.95 2.02
N LEU A 77 2.85 -11.99 1.69
CA LEU A 77 2.34 -13.36 1.58
C LEU A 77 1.79 -13.89 2.91
N GLU A 78 2.49 -13.64 4.03
CA GLU A 78 2.01 -14.00 5.37
C GLU A 78 0.69 -13.27 5.71
N LEU A 79 0.55 -11.99 5.35
CA LEU A 79 -0.66 -11.22 5.62
C LEU A 79 -1.84 -11.63 4.74
N ILE A 80 -1.59 -12.09 3.52
CA ILE A 80 -2.63 -12.58 2.59
C ILE A 80 -3.37 -13.79 3.17
N GLU A 81 -2.70 -14.62 3.98
CA GLU A 81 -3.31 -15.82 4.60
C GLU A 81 -4.45 -15.49 5.60
N GLU A 82 -4.59 -14.23 6.03
CA GLU A 82 -5.66 -13.78 6.94
C GLU A 82 -7.01 -13.52 6.24
N PHE A 83 -7.03 -13.54 4.91
CA PHE A 83 -8.19 -13.26 4.06
C PHE A 83 -8.76 -14.55 3.46
N ASP A 84 -10.09 -14.61 3.33
CA ASP A 84 -10.77 -15.68 2.61
C ASP A 84 -10.59 -15.51 1.09
N ASP A 85 -10.54 -14.26 0.63
CA ASP A 85 -10.28 -13.90 -0.75
C ASP A 85 -9.49 -12.58 -0.84
N ILE A 86 -8.44 -12.57 -1.66
CA ILE A 86 -7.68 -11.35 -1.93
C ILE A 86 -7.11 -11.36 -3.34
N THR A 87 -7.34 -10.26 -4.06
CA THR A 87 -6.91 -10.08 -5.44
C THR A 87 -6.09 -8.82 -5.61
N PHE A 88 -5.16 -8.84 -6.55
CA PHE A 88 -4.28 -7.72 -6.86
C PHE A 88 -4.51 -7.26 -8.29
N HIS A 89 -4.77 -5.97 -8.47
CA HIS A 89 -5.07 -5.34 -9.73
C HIS A 89 -4.07 -4.22 -10.03
N TYR A 90 -3.57 -4.21 -11.27
CA TYR A 90 -2.82 -3.08 -11.76
C TYR A 90 -3.78 -1.94 -12.09
N LEU A 91 -3.48 -0.75 -11.57
CA LEU A 91 -4.25 0.46 -11.78
C LEU A 91 -3.33 1.53 -12.40
N PRO A 92 -3.57 2.03 -13.62
CA PRO A 92 -2.73 3.06 -14.20
C PRO A 92 -2.57 4.27 -13.27
N ARG A 93 -1.38 4.87 -13.22
CA ARG A 93 -1.08 5.98 -12.30
C ARG A 93 -2.06 7.16 -12.37
N TYR A 94 -2.63 7.44 -13.55
CA TYR A 94 -3.64 8.50 -13.70
C TYR A 94 -4.97 8.17 -12.98
N GLU A 95 -5.24 6.92 -12.63
CA GLU A 95 -6.39 6.48 -11.83
C GLU A 95 -6.03 6.36 -10.33
N ASN A 96 -4.73 6.23 -10.00
CA ASN A 96 -4.23 6.16 -8.63
C ASN A 96 -4.01 7.55 -7.96
N GLN A 97 -4.60 8.62 -8.52
CA GLN A 97 -4.34 10.00 -8.10
C GLN A 97 -4.65 10.26 -6.61
N MET A 98 -5.63 9.57 -6.04
CA MET A 98 -5.99 9.77 -4.63
C MET A 98 -4.90 9.24 -3.69
N ALA A 99 -4.30 8.08 -3.98
CA ALA A 99 -3.20 7.55 -3.18
C ALA A 99 -1.94 8.42 -3.37
N ASP A 100 -1.64 8.85 -4.60
CA ASP A 100 -0.54 9.77 -4.91
C ASP A 100 -0.69 11.11 -4.17
N ALA A 101 -1.91 11.66 -4.14
CA ALA A 101 -2.21 12.89 -3.42
C ALA A 101 -2.04 12.74 -1.90
N LEU A 102 -2.45 11.60 -1.33
CA LEU A 102 -2.24 11.32 0.10
C LEU A 102 -0.76 11.20 0.45
N ALA A 103 0.01 10.47 -0.35
CA ALA A 103 1.46 10.35 -0.15
C ALA A 103 2.14 11.72 -0.24
N THR A 104 1.73 12.54 -1.21
CA THR A 104 2.25 13.91 -1.40
C THR A 104 1.89 14.81 -0.22
N LEU A 105 0.62 14.84 0.20
CA LEU A 105 0.18 15.65 1.34
C LEU A 105 0.90 15.28 2.63
N ALA A 106 1.09 13.97 2.85
CA ALA A 106 1.75 13.51 4.05
C ALA A 106 3.24 13.91 4.05
N SER A 107 3.91 13.98 2.88
CA SER A 107 5.29 14.45 2.71
C SER A 107 5.53 15.94 2.97
N MET A 108 4.47 16.75 3.06
CA MET A 108 4.56 18.19 3.34
C MET A 108 4.68 18.52 4.83
N ILE A 109 4.70 17.50 5.72
CA ILE A 109 4.64 17.63 7.19
C ILE A 109 5.91 17.10 7.86
#